data_AF-A0A1Z9C170-F1
#
_entry.id   AF-A0A1Z9C170-F1
#
_cell.length_a   1.000
_cell.length_b   1.000
_cell.length_c   1.000
_cell.angle_alpha   90.00
_cell.angle_beta   90.00
_cell.angle_gamma   90.00
#
_symmetry.space_group_name_H-M   'P 1'
#
loop_
_entity.id
_entity.type
_entity.pdbx_description
1 polymer ?
#
loop_
_entity_poly.entity_id
_entity_poly.type
_entity_poly.pdbx_seq_one_letter_code
_entity_poly.pdbx_strand_id
1 'polypeptide(L)'
;MSSNLTAEQIAAFQDDGYLIVPGLFDAEEAKILHAAAKADKAFDEHSHDLEDGEGGKAQLVLWNKAGEDLWGSIARSERVVDAMEALLGDEVYHYHSKMS
;
A
#
# COMPACT_ATOMS: atom_id res chain seq x y z
N MET A 1 -0.99 -15.88 -9.06
CA MET A 1 -1.52 -16.68 -7.93
C MET A 1 -2.86 -16.08 -7.52
N SER A 2 -3.85 -16.90 -7.21
CA SER A 2 -5.24 -16.46 -6.98
C SER A 2 -5.32 -15.64 -5.69
N SER A 3 -5.83 -14.41 -5.78
CA SER A 3 -5.98 -13.37 -4.75
C SER A 3 -7.10 -13.63 -3.74
N ASN A 4 -7.43 -14.89 -3.44
CA ASN A 4 -8.58 -15.17 -2.58
C ASN A 4 -8.12 -15.55 -1.17
N LEU A 5 -8.43 -14.66 -0.21
CA LEU A 5 -8.27 -14.92 1.21
C LEU A 5 -9.14 -16.11 1.65
N THR A 6 -8.66 -16.92 2.59
CA THR A 6 -9.47 -18.01 3.14
C THR A 6 -10.51 -17.47 4.13
N ALA A 7 -11.56 -18.26 4.39
CA ALA A 7 -12.56 -17.90 5.39
C ALA A 7 -11.94 -17.70 6.78
N GLU A 8 -10.91 -18.48 7.12
CA GLU A 8 -10.16 -18.33 8.37
C GLU A 8 -9.38 -17.01 8.42
N GLN A 9 -8.80 -16.57 7.31
CA GLN A 9 -8.11 -15.28 7.24
C GLN A 9 -9.08 -14.10 7.38
N ILE A 10 -10.26 -14.20 6.77
CA ILE A 10 -11.33 -13.20 6.90
C ILE A 10 -11.82 -13.15 8.36
N ALA A 11 -12.05 -14.31 8.98
CA ALA A 11 -12.44 -14.38 10.39
C ALA A 11 -11.37 -13.80 11.31
N ALA A 12 -10.08 -14.13 11.09
CA ALA A 12 -8.98 -13.56 11.85
C ALA A 12 -8.92 -12.04 11.75
N PHE A 13 -9.14 -11.47 10.56
CA PHE A 13 -9.23 -10.02 10.39
C PHE A 13 -10.40 -9.41 11.19
N GLN A 14 -11.57 -10.06 11.19
CA GLN A 14 -12.75 -9.58 11.92
C GLN A 14 -12.55 -9.63 13.44
N ASP A 15 -11.86 -10.66 13.94
CA ASP A 15 -11.60 -10.85 15.37
C ASP A 15 -10.44 -9.96 15.87
N ASP A 16 -9.34 -9.92 15.13
CA ASP A 16 -8.10 -9.26 15.56
C ASP A 16 -7.97 -7.81 15.07
N GLY A 17 -8.75 -7.41 14.05
CA GLY A 17 -8.67 -6.11 13.40
C GLY A 17 -7.50 -5.93 12.44
N TYR A 18 -6.73 -6.99 12.16
CA TYR A 18 -5.64 -6.99 11.17
C TYR A 18 -5.42 -8.38 10.57
N LEU A 19 -4.75 -8.43 9.42
CA LEU A 19 -4.33 -9.67 8.76
C LEU A 19 -2.92 -9.50 8.19
N ILE A 20 -2.06 -10.49 8.40
CA ILE A 20 -0.73 -10.55 7.78
C ILE A 20 -0.78 -11.62 6.69
N VAL A 21 -0.50 -11.21 5.44
CA VAL A 21 -0.43 -12.12 4.28
C VAL A 21 1.02 -12.21 3.80
N PRO A 22 1.77 -13.25 4.19
CA PRO A 22 3.14 -13.44 3.72
C PRO A 22 3.16 -13.66 2.21
N GLY A 23 4.05 -12.97 1.51
CA GLY A 23 4.21 -13.16 0.07
C GLY A 23 3.04 -12.60 -0.77
N LEU A 24 2.31 -11.60 -0.27
CA LEU A 24 1.35 -10.85 -1.09
C LEU A 24 2.01 -10.28 -2.36
N PHE A 25 3.27 -9.86 -2.22
CA PHE A 25 4.22 -9.69 -3.31
C PHE A 25 5.37 -10.67 -3.09
N ASP A 26 5.82 -11.30 -4.17
CA ASP A 26 6.95 -12.22 -4.07
C ASP A 26 8.28 -11.47 -3.83
N ALA A 27 9.36 -12.23 -3.63
CA ALA A 27 10.66 -11.66 -3.31
C ALA A 27 11.28 -10.85 -4.46
N GLU A 28 10.90 -11.09 -5.72
CA GLU A 28 11.36 -10.33 -6.88
C GLU A 28 10.58 -9.02 -7.00
N GLU A 29 9.25 -9.10 -6.93
CA GLU A 29 8.36 -7.94 -6.89
C GLU A 29 8.77 -7.00 -5.75
N ALA A 30 8.92 -7.52 -4.53
CA ALA A 30 9.33 -6.73 -3.37
C ALA A 30 10.70 -6.04 -3.57
N LYS A 31 11.65 -6.69 -4.26
CA LYS A 31 12.95 -6.06 -4.61
C LYS A 31 12.79 -4.91 -5.58
N ILE A 32 11.95 -5.08 -6.61
CA ILE A 32 11.67 -4.02 -7.60
C ILE A 32 11.01 -2.83 -6.91
N LEU A 33 10.00 -3.07 -6.08
CA LEU A 33 9.31 -2.00 -5.33
C LEU A 33 10.26 -1.24 -4.41
N HIS A 34 11.11 -1.97 -3.68
CA HIS A 34 12.09 -1.37 -2.78
C HIS A 34 13.17 -0.59 -3.54
N ALA A 35 13.63 -1.08 -4.70
CA ALA A 35 14.57 -0.36 -5.56
C ALA A 35 13.94 0.91 -6.14
N ALA A 36 12.69 0.83 -6.58
CA ALA A 36 11.92 1.98 -7.06
C ALA A 36 11.76 3.02 -5.95
N ALA A 37 11.31 2.63 -4.75
CA ALA A 37 11.17 3.54 -3.61
C ALA A 37 12.48 4.29 -3.26
N LYS A 38 13.64 3.64 -3.41
CA LYS A 38 14.95 4.27 -3.18
C LYS A 38 15.41 5.18 -4.32
N ALA A 39 15.00 4.90 -5.55
CA ALA A 39 15.40 5.63 -6.73
C ALA A 39 14.42 6.76 -7.09
N ASP A 40 13.19 6.69 -6.58
CA ASP A 40 12.11 7.57 -6.96
C ASP A 40 12.38 9.00 -6.45
N LYS A 41 12.62 9.90 -7.40
CA LYS A 41 12.77 11.33 -7.15
C LYS A 41 11.43 12.01 -6.86
N ALA A 42 10.29 11.31 -6.88
CA ALA A 42 9.04 11.85 -6.37
C ALA A 42 9.15 12.30 -4.91
N PHE A 43 10.07 11.72 -4.14
CA PHE A 43 10.48 12.24 -2.82
C PHE A 43 11.08 13.65 -2.86
N ASP A 44 11.76 14.04 -3.94
CA ASP A 44 12.33 15.38 -4.09
C ASP A 44 11.31 16.40 -4.63
N GLU A 45 10.38 15.99 -5.51
CA GLU A 45 9.44 16.93 -6.17
C GLU A 45 8.06 17.04 -5.49
N HIS A 46 7.63 16.02 -4.75
CA HIS A 46 6.29 15.94 -4.13
C HIS A 46 6.33 15.73 -2.61
N SER A 47 7.50 15.78 -1.98
CA SER A 47 7.56 15.80 -0.52
C SER A 47 6.98 17.10 0.01
N HIS A 48 5.96 16.98 0.83
CA HIS A 48 5.63 18.04 1.76
C HIS A 48 6.63 17.90 2.91
N ASP A 49 7.45 18.94 3.12
CA ASP A 49 8.23 19.08 4.36
C ASP A 49 7.22 19.12 5.51
N LEU A 50 6.99 17.98 6.17
CA LEU A 50 6.24 17.93 7.41
C LEU A 50 7.24 18.21 8.52
N GLU A 51 7.22 19.44 9.04
CA GLU A 51 7.96 19.78 10.26
C GLU A 51 7.37 18.95 11.40
N ASP A 52 8.18 18.07 11.99
CA ASP A 52 7.76 17.19 13.09
C ASP A 52 7.62 17.91 14.45
N GLY A 53 7.81 19.23 14.46
CA GLY A 53 7.74 20.08 15.65
C GLY A 53 8.97 19.99 16.57
N GLU A 54 9.90 19.05 16.33
CA GLU A 54 11.14 18.86 17.11
C GLU A 54 12.42 19.10 16.32
N GLY A 55 12.30 19.47 15.04
CA GLY A 55 13.42 19.85 14.17
C GLY A 55 13.89 18.72 13.24
N GLY A 56 13.18 17.60 13.20
CA GLY A 56 13.31 16.60 12.15
C GLY A 56 12.41 16.92 10.95
N LYS A 57 12.85 16.46 9.78
CA LYS A 57 12.07 16.54 8.54
C LYS A 57 11.67 15.13 8.16
N ALA A 58 10.37 14.83 8.22
CA ALA A 58 9.84 13.64 7.57
C ALA A 58 9.47 14.01 6.13
N GLN A 59 10.16 13.43 5.15
CA GLN A 59 9.72 13.51 3.76
C GLN A 59 8.52 12.57 3.60
N LEU A 60 7.33 13.15 3.61
CA LEU A 60 6.10 12.41 3.33
C LEU A 60 5.71 12.64 1.88
N VAL A 61 5.63 11.55 1.11
CA VAL A 61 5.01 11.58 -0.21
C VAL A 61 3.59 11.05 -0.11
N LEU A 62 2.63 11.84 -0.58
CA LEU A 62 1.20 11.56 -0.48
C LEU A 62 0.59 11.49 -1.89
N TRP A 63 -0.05 10.39 -2.21
CA TRP A 63 -0.84 10.22 -3.43
C TRP A 63 -2.32 10.12 -3.06
N ASN A 64 -3.12 11.11 -3.45
CA ASN A 64 -4.58 11.11 -3.24
C ASN A 64 -5.35 10.43 -4.40
N LYS A 65 -4.62 9.85 -5.36
CA LYS A 65 -5.18 9.10 -6.49
C LYS A 65 -4.27 7.93 -6.80
N ALA A 66 -4.85 6.78 -7.09
CA ALA A 66 -4.14 5.69 -7.76
C ALA A 66 -3.89 6.08 -9.22
N GLY A 67 -2.68 6.57 -9.52
CA GLY A 67 -2.27 6.97 -10.86
C GLY A 67 -1.95 5.79 -11.79
N GLU A 68 -1.44 6.10 -12.97
CA GLU A 68 -0.89 5.12 -13.92
C GLU A 68 0.60 4.85 -13.68
N ASP A 69 1.13 5.28 -12.53
CA ASP A 69 2.50 5.02 -12.08
C ASP A 69 2.59 3.66 -11.33
N LEU A 70 3.81 3.32 -10.90
CA LEU A 70 4.06 2.08 -10.16
C LEU A 70 3.20 1.99 -8.88
N TRP A 71 3.08 3.10 -8.15
CA TRP A 71 2.37 3.14 -6.86
C TRP A 71 0.87 3.02 -7.03
N GLY A 72 0.31 3.70 -8.02
CA GLY A 72 -1.08 3.56 -8.42
C GLY A 72 -1.38 2.14 -8.91
N SER A 73 -0.50 1.55 -9.72
CA SER A 73 -0.63 0.16 -10.21
C SER A 73 -0.69 -0.86 -9.08
N ILE A 74 0.11 -0.69 -8.01
CA ILE A 74 0.07 -1.53 -6.82
C ILE A 74 -1.25 -1.35 -6.07
N ALA A 75 -1.64 -0.10 -5.82
CA ALA A 75 -2.84 0.23 -5.04
C ALA A 75 -4.13 -0.32 -5.67
N ARG A 76 -4.18 -0.41 -7.00
CA ARG A 76 -5.33 -0.93 -7.78
C ARG A 76 -5.16 -2.36 -8.30
N SER A 77 -4.10 -3.06 -7.88
CA SER A 77 -3.88 -4.43 -8.34
C SER A 77 -4.97 -5.36 -7.81
N GLU A 78 -5.42 -6.31 -8.63
CA GLU A 78 -6.47 -7.29 -8.25
C GLU A 78 -6.17 -7.95 -6.89
N ARG A 79 -4.91 -8.30 -6.64
CA ARG A 79 -4.49 -8.89 -5.36
C ARG A 79 -4.76 -8.03 -4.13
N VAL A 80 -4.75 -6.70 -4.27
CA VAL A 80 -5.04 -5.76 -3.18
C VAL A 80 -6.53 -5.49 -3.13
N VAL A 81 -7.15 -5.17 -4.28
CA VAL A 81 -8.57 -4.82 -4.37
C VAL A 81 -9.44 -5.99 -3.91
N ASP A 82 -9.27 -7.17 -4.50
CA ASP A 82 -10.06 -8.36 -4.15
C ASP A 82 -9.92 -8.73 -2.67
N ALA A 83 -8.70 -8.62 -2.12
CA ALA A 83 -8.44 -8.90 -0.72
C ALA A 83 -9.15 -7.88 0.19
N MET A 84 -9.11 -6.59 -0.13
CA MET A 84 -9.79 -5.57 0.66
C MET A 84 -11.32 -5.66 0.56
N GLU A 85 -11.87 -5.95 -0.63
CA GLU A 85 -13.31 -6.20 -0.80
C GLU A 85 -13.76 -7.42 0.00
N ALA A 86 -12.97 -8.50 0.02
CA ALA A 86 -13.26 -9.69 0.82
C ALA A 86 -13.24 -9.40 2.34
N LEU A 87 -12.33 -8.54 2.81
CA LEU A 87 -12.22 -8.17 4.22
C LEU A 87 -13.31 -7.19 4.66
N LEU A 88 -13.69 -6.24 3.80
CA LEU A 88 -14.64 -5.17 4.12
C LEU A 88 -16.09 -5.49 3.72
N GLY A 89 -16.29 -6.49 2.86
CA GLY A 89 -17.61 -7.00 2.46
C GLY A 89 -18.36 -6.12 1.46
N ASP A 90 -17.69 -5.17 0.80
CA ASP A 90 -18.26 -4.28 -0.21
C ASP A 90 -17.15 -3.73 -1.13
N GLU A 91 -17.54 -2.99 -2.16
CA GLU A 91 -16.63 -2.26 -3.05
C GLU A 91 -15.72 -1.31 -2.24
N VAL A 92 -14.44 -1.25 -2.63
CA VAL A 92 -13.43 -0.44 -1.94
C VAL A 92 -12.95 0.74 -2.77
N TYR A 93 -12.67 1.84 -2.09
CA TYR A 93 -12.12 3.05 -2.70
C TYR A 93 -10.72 3.34 -2.15
N HIS A 94 -9.77 3.56 -3.06
CA HIS A 94 -8.45 4.07 -2.69
C HIS A 94 -8.55 5.56 -2.31
N TYR A 95 -8.44 5.86 -1.01
CA TYR A 95 -8.49 7.24 -0.52
C TYR A 95 -7.14 7.96 -0.65
N HIS A 96 -6.05 7.35 -0.15
CA HIS A 96 -4.69 7.83 -0.36
C HIS A 96 -3.64 6.74 -0.11
N SER A 97 -2.47 6.92 -0.72
CA SER A 97 -1.23 6.20 -0.40
C SER A 97 -0.23 7.16 0.21
N LYS A 98 0.61 6.66 1.12
CA LYS A 98 1.67 7.44 1.74
C LYS A 98 2.96 6.63 1.82
N MET A 99 4.10 7.30 1.70
CA MET A 99 5.42 6.72 1.91
C MET A 99 6.28 7.69 2.72
N SER A 100 7.07 7.14 3.65
CA SER A 100 7.93 7.84 4.62
C SER A 100 9.26 7.13 4.80
#